data_AF-A0A8S9TPE9-F1
#
_entry.id   AF-A0A8S9TPE9-F1
#
_cell.length_a   1.000
_cell.length_b   1.000
_cell.length_c   1.000
_cell.angle_alpha   90.00
_cell.angle_beta   90.00
_cell.angle_gamma   90.00
#
_symmetry.space_group_name_H-M   'P 1'
#
loop_
_entity.id
_entity.type
_entity.pdbx_description
1 polymer ?
#
loop_
_entity_poly.entity_id
_entity_poly.type
_entity_poly.pdbx_seq_one_letter_code
_entity_poly.pdbx_strand_id
1 'polypeptide(L)'
;MACAAAGLERVFEIGPVFCAENSSTHRHMCEFVGLDLEMTIKEHYHEVLEVFSDLYIYIFDGLKERYANELATINNQYPFEPLKYIKPSLIINF
;
A
#
# COMPACT_ATOMS: atom_id res chain seq x y z
N MET A 1 -16.46 3.33 -4.44
CA MET A 1 -17.51 4.36 -4.66
C MET A 1 -18.91 4.01 -4.14
N ALA A 2 -19.47 2.80 -4.36
CA ALA A 2 -20.86 2.48 -3.90
C ALA A 2 -21.04 2.59 -2.37
N CYS A 3 -20.06 2.14 -1.58
CA CYS A 3 -20.08 2.27 -0.12
C CYS A 3 -20.03 3.73 0.35
N ALA A 4 -19.20 4.56 -0.29
CA ALA A 4 -19.13 5.99 0.00
C ALA A 4 -20.46 6.69 -0.30
N ALA A 5 -21.09 6.36 -1.43
CA ALA A 5 -22.43 6.85 -1.78
C ALA A 5 -23.53 6.37 -0.80
N ALA A 6 -23.33 5.21 -0.16
CA ALA A 6 -24.21 4.68 0.88
C ALA A 6 -23.94 5.28 2.28
N GLY A 7 -23.07 6.30 2.38
CA GLY A 7 -22.77 7.00 3.64
C GLY A 7 -21.64 6.39 4.47
N LEU A 8 -20.92 5.39 3.95
CA LEU A 8 -19.72 4.87 4.60
C LEU A 8 -18.51 5.70 4.18
N GLU A 9 -18.12 6.66 5.02
CA GLU A 9 -17.12 7.67 4.68
C GLU A 9 -15.69 7.15 4.53
N ARG A 10 -15.34 6.05 5.19
CA ARG A 10 -14.01 5.42 5.12
C ARG A 10 -14.17 3.91 5.13
N VAL A 11 -13.71 3.26 4.06
CA VAL A 11 -13.80 1.81 3.89
C VAL A 11 -12.50 1.26 3.33
N PHE A 12 -12.20 0.01 3.68
CA PHE A 12 -11.10 -0.74 3.08
C PHE A 12 -11.54 -2.17 2.83
N GLU A 13 -10.88 -2.84 1.91
CA GLU A 13 -11.11 -4.24 1.56
C GLU A 13 -9.78 -4.97 1.46
N ILE A 14 -9.76 -6.23 1.92
CA ILE A 14 -8.65 -7.16 1.70
C ILE A 14 -9.26 -8.40 1.06
N GLY A 15 -8.97 -8.63 -0.21
CA GLY A 15 -9.67 -9.65 -0.99
C GLY A 15 -8.96 -10.03 -2.29
N PRO A 16 -9.44 -11.08 -2.98
CA PRO A 16 -8.88 -11.49 -4.26
C PRO A 16 -9.23 -10.48 -5.36
N VAL A 17 -8.22 -10.09 -6.14
CA VAL A 17 -8.33 -9.23 -7.31
C VAL A 17 -7.90 -10.02 -8.53
N PHE A 18 -8.68 -9.91 -9.61
CA PHE A 18 -8.46 -10.63 -10.86
C PHE A 18 -8.11 -9.66 -11.98
N CYS A 19 -6.99 -9.90 -12.67
CA CYS A 19 -6.61 -9.18 -13.87
C CYS A 19 -6.84 -10.06 -15.10
N ALA A 20 -7.74 -9.62 -15.99
CA ALA A 20 -8.09 -10.35 -17.21
C ALA A 20 -7.09 -10.14 -18.36
N GLU A 21 -6.08 -9.29 -18.18
CA GLU A 21 -5.09 -8.99 -19.20
C GLU A 21 -4.13 -10.17 -19.42
N ASN A 22 -3.85 -10.49 -20.69
CA ASN A 22 -2.88 -11.53 -21.03
C ASN A 22 -1.45 -10.98 -20.96
N SER A 23 -0.95 -10.78 -19.73
CA SER A 23 0.39 -10.27 -19.45
C SER A 23 1.18 -11.28 -18.62
N SER A 24 2.14 -11.96 -19.26
CA SER A 24 2.98 -13.00 -18.63
C SER A 24 4.41 -12.49 -18.40
N THR A 25 4.57 -11.44 -17.61
CA THR A 25 5.90 -10.98 -17.17
C THR A 25 6.14 -11.37 -15.70
N HIS A 26 7.39 -11.26 -15.24
CA HIS A 26 7.78 -11.55 -13.86
C HIS A 26 7.11 -10.64 -12.78
N ARG A 27 6.28 -9.66 -13.18
CA ARG A 27 5.63 -8.69 -12.29
C ARG A 27 4.10 -8.71 -12.36
N HIS A 28 3.50 -9.55 -13.19
CA HIS A 28 2.05 -9.61 -13.35
C HIS A 28 1.51 -10.98 -12.94
N MET A 29 0.39 -10.96 -12.22
CA MET A 29 -0.37 -12.15 -11.84
C MET A 29 -1.83 -11.95 -12.23
N CYS A 30 -2.50 -13.00 -12.68
CA CYS A 30 -3.93 -12.95 -13.03
C CYS A 30 -4.84 -12.94 -11.79
N GLU A 31 -4.33 -13.40 -10.64
CA GLU A 31 -5.01 -13.39 -9.35
C GLU A 31 -3.99 -13.00 -8.26
N PHE A 32 -4.36 -12.05 -7.40
CA PHE A 32 -3.56 -11.61 -6.26
C PHE A 32 -4.45 -11.03 -5.16
N VAL A 33 -3.88 -10.78 -3.98
CA VAL A 33 -4.61 -10.14 -2.87
C VAL A 33 -4.48 -8.62 -3.02
N GLY A 34 -5.62 -7.95 -3.20
CA GLY A 34 -5.75 -6.50 -3.14
C GLY A 34 -5.92 -6.01 -1.72
N LEU A 35 -5.34 -4.84 -1.43
CA LEU A 35 -5.59 -4.07 -0.22
C LEU A 35 -6.09 -2.70 -0.68
N ASP A 36 -7.41 -2.56 -0.75
CA ASP A 36 -8.08 -1.39 -1.30
C ASP A 36 -8.57 -0.46 -0.19
N LEU A 37 -8.50 0.85 -0.42
CA LEU A 37 -9.02 1.86 0.49
C LEU A 37 -9.78 2.92 -0.30
N GLU A 38 -10.98 3.25 0.17
CA GLU A 38 -11.79 4.35 -0.35
C GLU A 38 -12.20 5.27 0.81
N MET A 39 -12.05 6.57 0.62
CA MET A 39 -12.44 7.58 1.59
C MET A 39 -13.15 8.75 0.91
N THR A 40 -14.23 9.22 1.52
CA THR A 40 -14.90 10.47 1.16
C THR A 40 -13.97 11.65 1.44
N ILE A 41 -13.71 12.45 0.40
CA ILE A 41 -12.94 13.69 0.47
C ILE A 41 -13.85 14.88 0.76
N LYS A 42 -13.32 15.89 1.44
CA LYS A 42 -14.07 17.10 1.76
C LYS A 42 -13.71 18.25 0.82
N GLU A 43 -12.43 18.56 0.73
CA GLU A 43 -11.91 19.74 0.05
C GLU A 43 -10.94 19.38 -1.08
N HIS A 44 -10.04 18.42 -0.84
CA HIS A 44 -9.00 18.09 -1.79
C HIS A 44 -8.59 16.62 -1.72
N TYR A 45 -8.27 16.02 -2.87
CA TYR A 45 -7.84 14.61 -2.94
C TYR A 45 -6.52 14.34 -2.20
N HIS A 46 -5.76 15.39 -1.86
CA HIS A 46 -4.57 15.28 -1.00
C HIS A 46 -4.89 14.69 0.38
N GLU A 47 -6.13 14.86 0.87
CA GLU A 47 -6.56 14.23 2.12
C GLU A 47 -6.36 12.69 2.08
N VAL A 48 -6.64 12.07 0.92
CA VAL A 48 -6.44 10.63 0.72
C VAL A 48 -4.95 10.29 0.55
N LEU A 49 -4.19 11.13 -0.14
CA LEU A 49 -2.75 10.95 -0.29
C LEU A 49 -1.99 11.03 1.03
N GLU A 50 -2.41 11.92 1.94
CA GLU A 50 -1.87 12.04 3.29
C GLU A 50 -2.15 10.76 4.09
N VAL A 51 -3.37 10.21 4.01
CA VAL A 51 -3.71 8.92 4.61
C VAL A 51 -2.83 7.79 4.06
N PHE A 52 -2.62 7.73 2.74
CA PHE A 52 -1.71 6.74 2.15
C PHE A 52 -0.26 6.91 2.61
N SER A 53 0.24 8.16 2.68
CA SER A 53 1.58 8.46 3.20
C SER A 53 1.76 7.88 4.61
N ASP A 54 0.83 8.19 5.51
CA ASP A 54 0.91 7.74 6.90
C ASP A 54 0.74 6.23 7.04
N LEU A 55 -0.14 5.63 6.23
CA LEU A 55 -0.34 4.17 6.18
C LEU A 55 0.96 3.45 5.80
N TYR A 56 1.63 3.87 4.72
CA TYR A 56 2.88 3.23 4.28
C TYR A 56 3.99 3.41 5.31
N ILE A 57 4.13 4.60 5.89
CA ILE A 57 5.09 4.86 6.97
C ILE A 57 4.83 3.92 8.15
N TYR A 58 3.59 3.79 8.60
CA TYR A 58 3.21 2.90 9.69
C TYR A 58 3.55 1.43 9.40
N ILE A 59 3.29 0.96 8.18
CA ILE A 59 3.63 -0.40 7.76
C ILE A 59 5.15 -0.60 7.78
N PHE A 60 5.91 0.32 7.19
CA PHE A 60 7.37 0.17 7.07
C PHE A 60 8.08 0.25 8.43
N ASP A 61 7.67 1.17 9.30
CA ASP A 61 8.15 1.23 10.68
C ASP A 61 7.81 -0.06 11.43
N GLY A 62 6.55 -0.51 11.32
CA GLY A 62 6.09 -1.71 11.99
C GLY A 62 6.82 -2.97 11.54
N LEU A 63 7.14 -3.08 10.24
CA LEU A 63 7.95 -4.17 9.70
C LEU A 63 9.37 -4.16 10.29
N LYS A 64 10.01 -2.99 10.34
CA LYS A 64 11.35 -2.83 10.89
C LYS A 64 11.40 -3.13 12.38
N GLU A 65 10.41 -2.66 13.15
CA GLU A 65 10.38 -2.80 14.61
C GLU A 65 10.01 -4.20 15.06
N ARG A 66 9.05 -4.86 14.41
CA ARG A 66 8.46 -6.13 14.88
C ARG A 66 9.00 -7.36 14.18
N TYR A 67 9.59 -7.22 12.98
CA TYR A 67 9.95 -8.36 12.12
C TYR A 67 11.43 -8.36 11.69
N ALA A 68 12.32 -7.85 12.53
CA ALA A 68 13.76 -7.77 12.24
C ALA A 68 14.41 -9.15 11.97
N ASN A 69 13.92 -10.21 12.64
CA ASN A 69 14.44 -11.56 12.48
C ASN A 69 14.07 -12.16 11.11
N GLU A 70 12.83 -11.97 10.68
CA GLU A 70 12.32 -12.40 9.38
C GLU A 70 13.03 -11.66 8.26
N LEU A 71 13.22 -10.34 8.41
CA LEU A 71 13.98 -9.52 7.46
C LEU A 71 15.44 -10.00 7.33
N ALA A 72 16.12 -10.28 8.45
CA ALA A 72 17.48 -10.83 8.43
C ALA A 72 17.54 -12.21 7.75
N THR A 73 16.55 -13.07 8.01
CA THR A 73 16.44 -14.39 7.39
C THR A 73 16.32 -14.28 5.86
N ILE A 74 15.44 -13.40 5.38
CA ILE A 74 15.26 -13.16 3.94
C ILE A 74 16.55 -12.58 3.34
N ASN A 75 17.18 -11.62 4.03
CA ASN A 75 18.40 -10.95 3.54
C ASN A 75 19.59 -11.91 3.38
N ASN A 76 19.67 -12.96 4.19
CA ASN A 76 20.71 -13.99 4.07
C ASN A 76 20.57 -14.80 2.77
N GLN A 77 19.35 -15.04 2.29
CA GLN A 77 19.09 -15.79 1.07
C GLN A 77 19.01 -14.88 -0.17
N TYR A 78 18.43 -13.69 0.01
CA TYR A 78 18.20 -12.70 -1.02
C TYR A 78 18.68 -11.33 -0.50
N PRO A 79 19.96 -10.98 -0.69
CA PRO A 79 20.50 -9.71 -0.18
C PRO A 79 19.74 -8.49 -0.72
N PHE A 80 19.30 -7.62 0.18
CA PHE A 80 18.61 -6.37 -0.13
C PHE A 80 19.09 -5.22 0.78
N GLU A 81 18.97 -3.98 0.30
CA GLU A 81 19.18 -2.81 1.14
C GLU A 81 17.93 -2.48 1.97
N PRO A 82 18.08 -2.07 3.25
CA PRO A 82 16.95 -1.58 4.03
C PRO A 82 16.19 -0.47 3.31
N LEU A 83 14.86 -0.56 3.31
CA LEU A 83 13.99 0.42 2.66
C LEU A 83 14.23 1.83 3.22
N LYS A 84 14.44 2.81 2.33
CA LYS A 84 14.68 4.22 2.67
C LYS A 84 13.47 5.04 2.22
N TYR A 85 12.93 5.83 3.14
CA TYR A 85 11.80 6.73 2.89
C TYR A 85 11.87 7.91 3.87
N ILE A 86 11.18 8.99 3.53
CA ILE A 86 11.12 10.21 4.36
C ILE A 86 9.74 10.35 5.00
N LYS A 87 9.67 11.14 6.09
CA LYS A 87 8.44 11.44 6.82
C LYS A 87 8.28 12.96 6.93
N PRO A 88 7.21 13.58 6.41
CA PRO A 88 6.13 12.98 5.61
C PRO A 88 6.65 12.50 4.24
N SER A 89 5.84 11.71 3.53
CA SER A 89 6.22 11.19 2.20
C SER A 89 6.50 12.31 1.20
N LEU A 90 7.47 12.09 0.31
CA LEU A 90 7.84 13.07 -0.71
C LEU A 90 6.71 13.25 -1.74
N ILE A 91 6.25 14.48 -1.92
CA ILE A 91 5.33 14.86 -3.00
C ILE A 91 6.14 15.61 -4.07
N ILE A 92 6.13 15.10 -5.30
CA ILE A 92 6.81 15.70 -6.45
C ILE A 92 5.72 16.23 -7.39
N ASN A 93 5.74 17.55 -7.62
CA ASN A 93 4.86 18.19 -8.60
C ASN A 93 5.46 18.08 -10.01
N PHE A 94 4.60 17.97 -11.02
CA PHE A 94 4.99 17.96 -12.43
C PHE A 94 5.27 19.36 -12.98
#